data_AF-A0A1Q7HMV6-F1
#
_entry.id   AF-A0A1Q7HMV6-F1
#
_cell.length_a   1.000
_cell.length_b   1.000
_cell.length_c   1.000
_cell.angle_alpha   90.00
_cell.angle_beta   90.00
_cell.angle_gamma   90.00
#
_symmetry.space_group_name_H-M   'P 1'
#
loop_
_entity.id
_entity.type
_entity.pdbx_description
1 polymer ?
#
loop_
_entity_poly.entity_id
_entity_poly.type
_entity_poly.pdbx_seq_one_letter_code
_entity_poly.pdbx_strand_id
1 'polypeptide(L)'
;MPWKTLPTTGHLQGQVSNGGALIADARVDLYSASTGAYQGSRTTDARGWFGFVDLAPGGYRASSAGASASAFVVAGQVAAVSLAVNATACEPTYGPWIDGPPSVAAGSPGFHAAWYGQSGYATLCPGGRLTGIVRYFNSGSRGWVLGKMGEAAYLGTWNPEPGQDRATGLGGDGQLGSPNTGWPRYNRVAVPTTAWVGPGQVAWFSFTLQAPTAPGTYRLSIRPLIEGSAWLEDYGVFWYVTVR
;
A
#
# COMPACT_ATOMS: atom_id res chain seq x y z
N MET A 1 12.93 26.70 -51.73
CA MET A 1 12.30 25.89 -50.66
C MET A 1 12.62 26.59 -49.34
N PRO A 2 11.67 27.30 -48.71
CA PRO A 2 11.95 27.94 -47.43
C PRO A 2 12.04 26.81 -46.39
N TRP A 3 13.26 26.51 -45.98
CA TRP A 3 13.53 25.65 -44.83
C TRP A 3 12.87 26.27 -43.58
N LYS A 4 12.32 25.45 -42.69
CA LYS A 4 11.59 25.90 -41.49
C LYS A 4 12.49 26.79 -40.62
N THR A 5 12.30 28.09 -40.66
CA THR A 5 13.00 29.07 -39.80
C THR A 5 12.33 29.25 -38.44
N LEU A 6 11.12 28.72 -38.26
CA LEU A 6 10.35 28.83 -37.03
C LEU A 6 10.36 27.50 -36.26
N PRO A 7 10.59 27.52 -34.94
CA PRO A 7 10.44 26.35 -34.09
C PRO A 7 9.03 25.75 -34.23
N THR A 8 8.93 24.43 -34.11
CA THR A 8 7.63 23.72 -34.13
C THR A 8 7.22 23.18 -32.78
N THR A 9 8.11 23.21 -31.78
CA THR A 9 7.89 22.75 -30.42
C THR A 9 8.31 23.82 -29.41
N GLY A 10 7.75 23.74 -28.21
CA GLY A 10 8.17 24.52 -27.05
C GLY A 10 8.54 23.62 -25.87
N HIS A 11 8.79 24.24 -24.74
CA HIS A 11 9.16 23.55 -23.50
C HIS A 11 8.30 24.02 -22.34
N LEU A 12 8.21 23.20 -21.30
CA LEU A 12 7.55 23.53 -20.06
C LEU A 12 8.49 23.19 -18.91
N GLN A 13 8.74 24.14 -18.02
CA GLN A 13 9.52 23.94 -16.81
C GLN A 13 8.71 24.31 -15.58
N GLY A 14 9.18 23.88 -14.43
CA GLY A 14 8.53 24.20 -13.19
C GLY A 14 9.29 23.79 -11.95
N GLN A 15 8.70 24.13 -10.80
CA GLN A 15 9.17 23.66 -9.52
C GLN A 15 8.04 23.02 -8.72
N VAL A 16 8.36 22.00 -7.94
CA VAL A 16 7.48 21.45 -6.91
C VAL A 16 7.96 21.96 -5.56
N SER A 17 7.07 22.64 -4.84
CA SER A 17 7.36 23.17 -3.52
C SER A 17 6.25 22.82 -2.54
N ASN A 18 6.60 22.90 -1.26
CA ASN A 18 5.78 22.49 -0.16
C ASN A 18 5.95 23.40 1.05
N GLY A 19 4.92 24.18 1.35
CA GLY A 19 5.04 25.24 2.35
C GLY A 19 6.21 26.19 2.07
N GLY A 20 6.59 26.34 0.78
CA GLY A 20 7.76 27.08 0.34
C GLY A 20 9.07 26.28 0.23
N ALA A 21 9.15 25.08 0.80
CA ALA A 21 10.33 24.20 0.67
C ALA A 21 10.32 23.43 -0.66
N LEU A 22 11.42 23.43 -1.40
CA LEU A 22 11.53 22.71 -2.69
C LEU A 22 11.64 21.20 -2.45
N ILE A 23 10.92 20.39 -3.24
CA ILE A 23 10.89 18.93 -3.07
C ILE A 23 11.74 18.25 -4.13
N ALA A 24 12.79 17.57 -3.71
CA ALA A 24 13.57 16.67 -4.56
C ALA A 24 12.87 15.34 -4.80
N ASP A 25 13.16 14.71 -5.94
CA ASP A 25 12.66 13.38 -6.32
C ASP A 25 11.13 13.24 -6.42
N ALA A 26 10.40 14.36 -6.50
CA ALA A 26 8.95 14.36 -6.70
C ALA A 26 8.60 13.95 -8.13
N ARG A 27 7.64 13.04 -8.27
CA ARG A 27 7.09 12.65 -9.57
C ARG A 27 6.09 13.71 -10.08
N VAL A 28 6.31 14.20 -11.29
CA VAL A 28 5.45 15.13 -12.00
C VAL A 28 4.93 14.49 -13.28
N ASP A 29 3.62 14.28 -13.38
CA ASP A 29 2.94 13.80 -14.58
C ASP A 29 2.39 14.98 -15.40
N LEU A 30 2.49 14.93 -16.73
CA LEU A 30 1.99 15.94 -17.66
C LEU A 30 0.87 15.39 -18.53
N TYR A 31 -0.20 16.16 -18.68
CA TYR A 31 -1.37 15.85 -19.49
C TYR A 31 -1.67 16.99 -20.47
N SER A 32 -2.20 16.68 -21.65
CA SER A 32 -2.80 17.68 -22.53
C SER A 32 -4.05 18.24 -21.84
N ALA A 33 -4.16 19.57 -21.73
CA ALA A 33 -5.29 20.21 -21.07
C ALA A 33 -6.58 20.16 -21.91
N SER A 34 -6.47 20.02 -23.23
CA SER A 34 -7.61 19.94 -24.14
C SER A 34 -8.19 18.53 -24.24
N THR A 35 -7.34 17.50 -24.26
CA THR A 35 -7.76 16.10 -24.47
C THR A 35 -7.72 15.25 -23.20
N GLY A 36 -7.03 15.70 -22.15
CA GLY A 36 -6.73 14.90 -20.97
C GLY A 36 -5.68 13.80 -21.21
N ALA A 37 -5.14 13.66 -22.43
CA ALA A 37 -4.20 12.61 -22.77
C ALA A 37 -2.86 12.80 -22.04
N TYR A 38 -2.37 11.72 -21.42
CA TYR A 38 -1.06 11.67 -20.77
C TYR A 38 0.06 11.90 -21.79
N GLN A 39 1.04 12.73 -21.42
CA GLN A 39 2.17 13.12 -22.26
C GLN A 39 3.49 12.52 -21.77
N GLY A 40 3.63 12.33 -20.45
CA GLY A 40 4.84 11.79 -19.85
C GLY A 40 4.97 12.17 -18.38
N SER A 41 6.04 11.67 -17.76
CA SER A 41 6.41 11.95 -16.37
C SER A 41 7.85 12.42 -16.27
N ARG A 42 8.15 13.23 -15.25
CA ARG A 42 9.49 13.66 -14.85
C ARG A 42 9.65 13.55 -13.34
N THR A 43 10.89 13.51 -12.89
CA THR A 43 11.24 13.56 -11.48
C THR A 43 11.95 14.89 -11.22
N THR A 44 11.63 15.56 -10.12
CA THR A 44 12.30 16.82 -9.77
C THR A 44 13.74 16.59 -9.33
N ASP A 45 14.61 17.54 -9.62
CA ASP A 45 16.00 17.54 -9.13
C ASP A 45 16.10 17.94 -7.64
N ALA A 46 17.33 18.03 -7.11
CA ALA A 46 17.59 18.46 -5.73
C ALA A 46 17.09 19.89 -5.40
N ARG A 47 16.73 20.69 -6.40
CA ARG A 47 16.15 22.04 -6.27
C ARG A 47 14.65 22.06 -6.60
N GLY A 48 14.01 20.90 -6.62
CA GLY A 48 12.60 20.74 -6.93
C GLY A 48 12.23 21.09 -8.37
N TRP A 49 13.20 21.23 -9.27
CA TRP A 49 12.96 21.65 -10.65
C TRP A 49 12.63 20.46 -11.56
N PHE A 50 11.69 20.64 -12.48
CA PHE A 50 11.38 19.69 -13.54
C PHE A 50 11.24 20.38 -14.90
N GLY A 51 11.40 19.60 -15.98
CA GLY A 51 11.28 20.10 -17.34
C GLY A 51 10.79 19.06 -18.35
N PHE A 52 9.86 19.48 -19.20
CA PHE A 52 9.36 18.77 -20.36
C PHE A 52 9.79 19.50 -21.63
N VAL A 53 10.38 18.76 -22.56
CA VAL A 53 10.91 19.29 -23.83
C VAL A 53 10.09 18.77 -25.00
N ASP A 54 10.25 19.43 -26.16
CA ASP A 54 9.64 19.05 -27.43
C ASP A 54 8.11 18.90 -27.41
N LEU A 55 7.43 19.77 -26.65
CA LEU A 55 5.98 19.80 -26.57
C LEU A 55 5.40 20.55 -27.77
N ALA A 56 4.34 20.00 -28.38
CA ALA A 56 3.57 20.73 -29.37
C ALA A 56 2.91 21.98 -28.74
N PRO A 57 2.69 23.06 -29.49
CA PRO A 57 1.99 24.22 -28.95
C PRO A 57 0.58 23.85 -28.46
N GLY A 58 0.21 24.30 -27.26
CA GLY A 58 -1.07 23.98 -26.65
C GLY A 58 -1.10 24.10 -25.13
N GLY A 59 -2.27 23.86 -24.55
CA GLY A 59 -2.46 23.83 -23.11
C GLY A 59 -2.04 22.49 -22.50
N TYR A 60 -1.31 22.54 -21.39
CA TYR A 60 -0.87 21.37 -20.63
C TYR A 60 -1.21 21.54 -19.15
N ARG A 61 -1.49 20.43 -18.47
CA ARG A 61 -1.68 20.33 -17.01
C ARG A 61 -0.59 19.45 -16.42
N ALA A 62 0.24 20.02 -15.55
CA ALA A 62 1.18 19.28 -14.72
C ALA A 62 0.51 18.87 -13.40
N SER A 63 0.85 17.70 -12.86
CA SER A 63 0.34 17.22 -11.57
C SER A 63 1.41 16.46 -10.78
N SER A 64 1.41 16.66 -9.47
CA SER A 64 2.32 16.01 -8.51
C SER A 64 1.63 15.97 -7.16
N ALA A 65 1.66 14.82 -6.45
CA ALA A 65 1.13 14.67 -5.08
C ALA A 65 -0.22 15.40 -4.82
N GLY A 66 -1.19 15.23 -5.72
CA GLY A 66 -2.52 15.85 -5.62
C GLY A 66 -2.62 17.32 -6.03
N ALA A 67 -1.51 18.04 -6.20
CA ALA A 67 -1.52 19.36 -6.81
C ALA A 67 -1.61 19.27 -8.33
N SER A 68 -2.22 20.28 -8.95
CA SER A 68 -2.19 20.44 -10.40
C SER A 68 -2.15 21.91 -10.79
N ALA A 69 -1.47 22.21 -11.89
CA ALA A 69 -1.39 23.54 -12.44
C ALA A 69 -1.23 23.45 -13.97
N SER A 70 -1.73 24.46 -14.67
CA SER A 70 -1.75 24.47 -16.14
C SER A 70 -0.90 25.59 -16.69
N ALA A 71 -0.29 25.33 -17.85
CA ALA A 71 0.44 26.33 -18.62
C ALA A 71 0.18 26.13 -20.12
N PHE A 72 0.35 27.21 -20.89
CA PHE A 72 0.25 27.17 -22.34
C PHE A 72 1.65 27.18 -22.94
N VAL A 73 1.96 26.18 -23.75
CA VAL A 73 3.25 26.06 -24.45
C VAL A 73 3.12 26.70 -25.82
N VAL A 74 4.07 27.56 -26.15
CA VAL A 74 4.20 28.21 -27.47
C VAL A 74 5.50 27.72 -28.11
N ALA A 75 5.49 27.51 -29.44
CA ALA A 75 6.68 27.07 -30.14
C ALA A 75 7.84 28.08 -29.98
N GLY A 76 9.04 27.57 -29.69
CA GLY A 76 10.24 28.39 -29.47
C GLY A 76 10.31 29.08 -28.12
N GLN A 77 9.38 28.83 -27.20
CA GLN A 77 9.35 29.41 -25.86
C GLN A 77 9.40 28.34 -24.76
N VAL A 78 9.75 28.79 -23.55
CA VAL A 78 9.71 27.97 -22.33
C VAL A 78 8.59 28.49 -21.45
N ALA A 79 7.51 27.73 -21.34
CA ALA A 79 6.44 27.99 -20.38
C ALA A 79 6.89 27.61 -18.96
N ALA A 80 6.35 28.29 -17.95
CA ALA A 80 6.63 28.03 -16.55
C ALA A 80 5.36 27.68 -15.79
N VAL A 81 5.45 26.71 -14.89
CA VAL A 81 4.37 26.35 -13.96
C VAL A 81 4.97 25.92 -12.62
N SER A 82 4.41 26.38 -11.50
CA SER A 82 4.86 25.92 -10.18
C SER A 82 3.74 25.13 -9.50
N LEU A 83 4.11 23.98 -8.95
CA LEU A 83 3.22 23.12 -8.19
C LEU A 83 3.53 23.33 -6.70
N ALA A 84 2.64 24.05 -6.02
CA ALA A 84 2.63 24.08 -4.56
C ALA A 84 1.84 22.87 -4.07
N VAL A 85 2.54 21.78 -3.76
CA VAL A 85 1.94 20.66 -3.05
C VAL A 85 1.86 21.05 -1.59
N ASN A 86 0.71 20.85 -0.97
CA ASN A 86 0.64 21.02 0.47
C ASN A 86 1.20 19.75 1.12
N ALA A 87 2.30 19.85 1.89
CA ALA A 87 2.85 18.82 2.82
C ALA A 87 1.77 18.17 3.67
N THR A 88 0.68 18.89 3.88
CA THR A 88 -0.41 18.47 4.72
C THR A 88 -1.24 17.36 4.07
N ALA A 89 -1.08 17.10 2.77
CA ALA A 89 -1.50 15.83 2.20
C ALA A 89 -0.42 14.80 2.54
N CYS A 90 -0.62 14.07 3.63
CA CYS A 90 0.10 12.83 3.79
C CYS A 90 -0.09 11.98 2.51
N GLU A 91 1.00 11.38 2.03
CA GLU A 91 0.98 10.42 0.94
C GLU A 91 1.31 9.03 1.49
N PRO A 92 0.48 8.01 1.22
CA PRO A 92 0.76 6.66 1.68
C PRO A 92 1.90 6.04 0.86
N THR A 93 2.80 5.34 1.54
CA THR A 93 3.87 4.55 0.90
C THR A 93 3.73 3.09 1.30
N TYR A 94 3.87 2.18 0.34
CA TYR A 94 3.75 0.74 0.57
C TYR A 94 5.09 0.05 0.36
N GLY A 95 5.51 -0.74 1.34
CA GLY A 95 6.73 -1.55 1.27
C GLY A 95 6.60 -2.69 0.27
N PRO A 96 7.73 -3.22 -0.21
CA PRO A 96 7.75 -4.33 -1.15
C PRO A 96 7.21 -5.61 -0.51
N TRP A 97 6.89 -6.58 -1.35
CA TRP A 97 6.55 -7.94 -0.92
C TRP A 97 7.72 -8.59 -0.16
N ILE A 98 7.42 -9.33 0.91
CA ILE A 98 8.37 -10.10 1.72
C ILE A 98 8.18 -11.57 1.39
N ASP A 99 9.18 -12.17 0.75
CA ASP A 99 9.12 -13.57 0.36
C ASP A 99 9.29 -14.53 1.53
N GLY A 100 8.54 -15.63 1.45
CA GLY A 100 8.65 -16.76 2.36
C GLY A 100 9.96 -17.53 2.19
N PRO A 101 10.24 -18.50 3.08
CA PRO A 101 11.34 -19.43 2.86
C PRO A 101 11.15 -20.20 1.53
N PRO A 102 12.23 -20.58 0.84
CA PRO A 102 12.16 -21.25 -0.46
C PRO A 102 11.54 -22.65 -0.39
N SER A 103 11.57 -23.27 0.79
CA SER A 103 10.95 -24.56 1.06
C SER A 103 10.45 -24.61 2.50
N VAL A 104 9.36 -25.33 2.72
CA VAL A 104 8.77 -25.57 4.03
C VAL A 104 8.56 -27.07 4.21
N ALA A 105 8.84 -27.59 5.41
CA ALA A 105 8.51 -28.96 5.75
C ALA A 105 6.99 -29.23 5.68
N ALA A 106 6.60 -30.40 5.21
CA ALA A 106 5.21 -30.81 5.04
C ALA A 106 4.96 -32.19 5.63
N GLY A 107 3.70 -32.50 5.93
CA GLY A 107 3.26 -33.82 6.39
C GLY A 107 3.23 -33.99 7.91
N SER A 108 3.36 -32.92 8.69
CA SER A 108 3.23 -32.98 10.14
C SER A 108 1.84 -33.50 10.54
N PRO A 109 1.73 -34.49 11.45
CA PRO A 109 0.43 -35.06 11.81
C PRO A 109 -0.52 -34.05 12.45
N GLY A 110 -1.64 -33.74 11.79
CA GLY A 110 -2.66 -32.82 12.29
C GLY A 110 -2.73 -31.51 11.52
N PHE A 111 -3.17 -30.45 12.20
CA PHE A 111 -3.21 -29.09 11.63
C PHE A 111 -1.89 -28.39 11.94
N HIS A 112 -1.21 -27.92 10.90
CA HIS A 112 0.04 -27.18 11.03
C HIS A 112 0.10 -26.11 9.95
N ALA A 113 0.64 -24.95 10.30
CA ALA A 113 0.85 -23.85 9.37
C ALA A 113 2.32 -23.45 9.36
N ALA A 114 2.78 -22.96 8.22
CA ALA A 114 4.08 -22.33 8.10
C ALA A 114 3.96 -21.02 7.34
N TRP A 115 4.64 -19.99 7.81
CA TRP A 115 4.65 -18.71 7.11
C TRP A 115 5.26 -18.85 5.71
N TYR A 116 4.61 -18.22 4.72
CA TYR A 116 4.95 -18.39 3.30
C TYR A 116 5.02 -17.04 2.53
N GLY A 117 5.25 -15.94 3.26
CA GLY A 117 5.40 -14.60 2.72
C GLY A 117 4.23 -13.66 3.03
N GLN A 118 4.45 -12.36 2.90
CA GLN A 118 3.47 -11.32 3.21
C GLN A 118 3.74 -10.02 2.46
N SER A 119 2.75 -9.12 2.45
CA SER A 119 2.94 -7.74 2.01
C SER A 119 3.87 -6.98 2.96
N GLY A 120 4.60 -6.01 2.42
CA GLY A 120 5.45 -5.12 3.21
C GLY A 120 4.67 -4.17 4.12
N TYR A 121 5.43 -3.42 4.91
CA TYR A 121 4.91 -2.41 5.84
C TYR A 121 4.55 -1.12 5.11
N ALA A 122 3.69 -0.30 5.70
CA ALA A 122 3.24 0.93 5.06
C ALA A 122 3.38 2.15 5.97
N THR A 123 3.61 3.29 5.33
CA THR A 123 3.31 4.60 5.93
C THR A 123 1.95 5.03 5.38
N LEU A 124 1.04 5.44 6.27
CA LEU A 124 -0.32 5.85 5.94
C LEU A 124 -0.62 7.22 6.54
N CYS A 125 -1.69 7.80 6.03
CA CYS A 125 -2.25 9.04 6.56
C CYS A 125 -3.18 8.74 7.72
N PRO A 126 -3.41 9.69 8.62
CA PRO A 126 -4.42 9.58 9.67
C PRO A 126 -5.75 9.07 9.10
N GLY A 127 -6.23 7.93 9.60
CA GLY A 127 -7.48 7.31 9.14
C GLY A 127 -7.40 6.56 7.80
N GLY A 128 -6.26 6.59 7.10
CA GLY A 128 -6.02 5.87 5.85
C GLY A 128 -6.15 4.36 6.02
N ARG A 129 -6.45 3.66 4.93
CA ARG A 129 -6.63 2.20 4.94
C ARG A 129 -5.58 1.50 4.07
N LEU A 130 -5.22 0.29 4.47
CA LEU A 130 -4.27 -0.58 3.78
C LEU A 130 -4.86 -1.99 3.70
N THR A 131 -4.59 -2.71 2.62
CA THR A 131 -4.81 -4.16 2.58
C THR A 131 -3.52 -4.88 2.95
N GLY A 132 -3.53 -5.60 4.06
CA GLY A 132 -2.49 -6.54 4.45
C GLY A 132 -2.74 -7.90 3.82
N ILE A 133 -1.67 -8.53 3.31
CA ILE A 133 -1.74 -9.87 2.72
C ILE A 133 -0.70 -10.75 3.38
N VAL A 134 -1.08 -11.97 3.76
CA VAL A 134 -0.14 -12.99 4.23
C VAL A 134 -0.51 -14.36 3.69
N ARG A 135 0.52 -15.16 3.45
CA ARG A 135 0.39 -16.54 3.00
C ARG A 135 0.86 -17.46 4.11
N TYR A 136 0.09 -18.52 4.32
CA TYR A 136 0.52 -19.67 5.11
C TYR A 136 0.44 -20.92 4.26
N PHE A 137 1.48 -21.73 4.30
CA PHE A 137 1.50 -23.08 3.76
C PHE A 137 0.91 -24.03 4.79
N ASN A 138 0.00 -24.90 4.35
CA ASN A 138 -0.50 -25.99 5.18
C ASN A 138 0.55 -27.11 5.23
N SER A 139 1.40 -27.06 6.26
CA SER A 139 2.44 -28.04 6.54
C SER A 139 1.90 -29.30 7.21
N GLY A 140 0.61 -29.34 7.55
CA GLY A 140 -0.03 -30.44 8.24
C GLY A 140 -0.51 -31.55 7.32
N SER A 141 -1.00 -32.64 7.91
CA SER A 141 -1.66 -33.74 7.22
C SER A 141 -3.17 -33.57 7.12
N ARG A 142 -3.76 -32.56 7.80
CA ARG A 142 -5.19 -32.21 7.71
C ARG A 142 -5.37 -30.87 6.99
N GLY A 143 -6.35 -30.79 6.10
CA GLY A 143 -6.69 -29.53 5.44
C GLY A 143 -7.63 -28.65 6.26
N TRP A 144 -7.67 -27.36 5.92
CA TRP A 144 -8.48 -26.35 6.60
C TRP A 144 -9.79 -26.10 5.85
N VAL A 145 -10.93 -26.32 6.50
CA VAL A 145 -12.27 -26.13 5.90
C VAL A 145 -12.88 -24.84 6.45
N LEU A 146 -13.11 -23.85 5.59
CA LEU A 146 -13.77 -22.61 5.98
C LEU A 146 -15.18 -22.88 6.51
N GLY A 147 -15.54 -22.26 7.63
CA GLY A 147 -16.87 -22.38 8.24
C GLY A 147 -17.12 -23.67 9.04
N LYS A 148 -16.18 -24.62 9.06
CA LYS A 148 -16.29 -25.84 9.88
C LYS A 148 -15.52 -25.67 11.20
N MET A 149 -16.26 -25.52 12.31
CA MET A 149 -15.67 -25.39 13.64
C MET A 149 -14.74 -26.58 13.94
N GLY A 150 -13.57 -26.30 14.50
CA GLY A 150 -12.51 -27.30 14.74
C GLY A 150 -11.66 -27.65 13.52
N GLU A 151 -11.95 -27.09 12.33
CA GLU A 151 -11.14 -27.27 11.12
C GLU A 151 -10.88 -25.97 10.34
N ALA A 152 -11.59 -24.88 10.66
CA ALA A 152 -11.46 -23.61 9.98
C ALA A 152 -10.24 -22.82 10.47
N ALA A 153 -9.32 -22.52 9.55
CA ALA A 153 -8.18 -21.66 9.84
C ALA A 153 -8.59 -20.18 9.91
N TYR A 154 -8.08 -19.47 10.91
CA TYR A 154 -8.22 -18.03 11.10
C TYR A 154 -6.86 -17.42 11.43
N LEU A 155 -6.75 -16.11 11.26
CA LEU A 155 -5.69 -15.30 11.86
C LEU A 155 -6.23 -14.61 13.10
N GLY A 156 -5.57 -14.78 14.24
CA GLY A 156 -5.91 -14.12 15.49
C GLY A 156 -4.88 -13.07 15.87
N THR A 157 -5.30 -12.06 16.65
CA THR A 157 -4.38 -11.08 17.24
C THR A 157 -3.46 -11.74 18.28
N TRP A 158 -2.20 -11.33 18.32
CA TRP A 158 -1.15 -12.02 19.08
C TRP A 158 -0.23 -11.08 19.85
N ASN A 159 0.66 -11.66 20.66
CA ASN A 159 1.69 -10.98 21.42
C ASN A 159 2.85 -10.49 20.51
N PRO A 160 3.62 -9.47 20.93
CA PRO A 160 3.43 -8.67 22.14
C PRO A 160 2.31 -7.63 22.03
N GLU A 161 2.00 -7.17 20.82
CA GLU A 161 1.02 -6.12 20.55
C GLU A 161 0.06 -6.57 19.44
N PRO A 162 -1.27 -6.53 19.65
CA PRO A 162 -1.99 -6.02 20.83
C PRO A 162 -2.03 -6.97 22.02
N GLY A 163 -1.45 -8.16 21.90
CA GLY A 163 -1.59 -9.25 22.84
C GLY A 163 -2.56 -10.31 22.32
N GLN A 164 -2.41 -11.53 22.83
CA GLN A 164 -3.26 -12.66 22.44
C GLN A 164 -4.74 -12.35 22.64
N ASP A 165 -5.54 -12.49 21.57
CA ASP A 165 -6.99 -12.30 21.55
C ASP A 165 -7.47 -10.89 21.98
N ARG A 166 -6.59 -9.88 21.92
CA ARG A 166 -6.95 -8.48 22.27
C ARG A 166 -7.34 -7.66 21.04
N ALA A 167 -8.21 -6.67 21.27
CA ALA A 167 -8.55 -5.66 20.27
C ALA A 167 -7.35 -4.75 19.99
N THR A 168 -7.30 -4.17 18.78
CA THR A 168 -6.28 -3.22 18.36
C THR A 168 -6.94 -1.98 17.74
N GLY A 169 -6.24 -0.85 17.78
CA GLY A 169 -6.63 0.36 17.04
C GLY A 169 -6.43 0.25 15.53
N LEU A 170 -5.88 -0.85 15.02
CA LEU A 170 -5.57 -1.04 13.60
C LEU A 170 -6.67 -1.75 12.80
N GLY A 171 -7.65 -2.37 13.45
CA GLY A 171 -8.74 -3.07 12.76
C GLY A 171 -9.56 -3.95 13.70
N GLY A 172 -10.68 -4.43 13.18
CA GLY A 172 -11.67 -5.22 13.92
C GLY A 172 -13.06 -5.17 13.29
N ASP A 173 -14.06 -5.49 14.10
CA ASP A 173 -15.48 -5.54 13.73
C ASP A 173 -16.27 -4.34 14.28
N GLY A 174 -15.60 -3.36 14.89
CA GLY A 174 -16.23 -2.22 15.55
C GLY A 174 -16.53 -2.45 17.04
N GLN A 175 -16.31 -3.66 17.57
CA GLN A 175 -16.50 -3.96 18.99
C GLN A 175 -15.23 -3.71 19.80
N LEU A 176 -15.39 -3.53 21.12
CA LEU A 176 -14.28 -3.38 22.08
C LEU A 176 -13.27 -2.27 21.73
N GLY A 177 -13.73 -1.20 21.09
CA GLY A 177 -12.88 -0.06 20.69
C GLY A 177 -12.06 -0.28 19.42
N SER A 178 -12.21 -1.43 18.75
CA SER A 178 -11.59 -1.66 17.45
C SER A 178 -12.31 -0.88 16.32
N PRO A 179 -11.60 -0.42 15.27
CA PRO A 179 -12.25 0.08 14.07
C PRO A 179 -13.02 -1.02 13.35
N ASN A 180 -14.13 -0.69 12.68
CA ASN A 180 -14.80 -1.65 11.79
C ASN A 180 -14.08 -1.69 10.42
N THR A 181 -13.21 -2.70 10.25
CA THR A 181 -12.45 -2.95 9.02
C THR A 181 -12.93 -4.18 8.26
N GLY A 182 -14.03 -4.80 8.70
CA GLY A 182 -14.55 -6.04 8.10
C GLY A 182 -13.78 -7.29 8.53
N TRP A 183 -13.01 -7.21 9.62
CA TRP A 183 -12.44 -8.41 10.23
C TRP A 183 -13.57 -9.32 10.70
N PRO A 184 -13.42 -10.67 10.62
CA PRO A 184 -14.39 -11.60 11.16
C PRO A 184 -14.80 -11.32 12.61
N ARG A 185 -13.87 -10.80 13.43
CA ARG A 185 -14.11 -10.33 14.79
C ARG A 185 -13.04 -9.33 15.22
N TYR A 186 -13.26 -8.56 16.29
CA TYR A 186 -12.27 -7.63 16.86
C TYR A 186 -10.86 -8.24 17.09
N ASN A 187 -10.78 -9.56 17.30
CA ASN A 187 -9.54 -10.32 17.50
C ASN A 187 -9.32 -11.46 16.47
N ARG A 188 -10.12 -11.48 15.39
CA ARG A 188 -10.01 -12.44 14.28
C ARG A 188 -9.82 -11.65 13.01
N VAL A 189 -8.57 -11.54 12.57
CA VAL A 189 -8.11 -10.63 11.52
C VAL A 189 -8.63 -11.04 10.15
N ALA A 190 -8.54 -12.33 9.82
CA ALA A 190 -8.96 -12.85 8.52
C ALA A 190 -9.18 -14.36 8.53
N VAL A 191 -9.85 -14.81 7.48
CA VAL A 191 -9.99 -16.20 7.04
C VAL A 191 -9.26 -16.41 5.69
N PRO A 192 -8.99 -17.64 5.26
CA PRO A 192 -8.49 -17.91 3.92
C PRO A 192 -9.46 -17.40 2.86
N THR A 193 -8.92 -16.96 1.73
CA THR A 193 -9.69 -16.54 0.55
C THR A 193 -10.32 -17.71 -0.23
N THR A 194 -9.98 -18.95 0.14
CA THR A 194 -10.54 -20.18 -0.42
C THR A 194 -11.31 -20.95 0.65
N ALA A 195 -12.34 -21.70 0.23
CA ALA A 195 -13.15 -22.49 1.15
C ALA A 195 -12.43 -23.74 1.71
N TRP A 196 -11.38 -24.19 1.04
CA TRP A 196 -10.58 -25.35 1.41
C TRP A 196 -9.10 -25.10 1.13
N VAL A 197 -8.25 -25.53 2.05
CA VAL A 197 -6.79 -25.52 1.92
C VAL A 197 -6.27 -26.88 2.36
N GLY A 198 -5.98 -27.74 1.38
CA GLY A 198 -5.46 -29.08 1.63
C GLY A 198 -4.01 -29.11 2.13
N PRO A 199 -3.54 -30.26 2.64
CA PRO A 199 -2.12 -30.50 2.91
C PRO A 199 -1.24 -30.11 1.72
N GLY A 200 -0.15 -29.38 1.96
CA GLY A 200 0.77 -28.95 0.92
C GLY A 200 0.29 -27.76 0.07
N GLN A 201 -0.87 -27.16 0.39
CA GLN A 201 -1.37 -25.99 -0.32
C GLN A 201 -1.06 -24.69 0.43
N VAL A 202 -1.00 -23.58 -0.31
CA VAL A 202 -0.81 -22.24 0.25
C VAL A 202 -2.17 -21.55 0.38
N ALA A 203 -2.50 -21.15 1.60
CA ALA A 203 -3.63 -20.29 1.90
C ALA A 203 -3.23 -18.82 1.80
N TRP A 204 -4.07 -18.02 1.15
CA TRP A 204 -3.95 -16.56 1.14
C TRP A 204 -4.96 -15.95 2.10
N PHE A 205 -4.49 -15.05 2.95
CA PHE A 205 -5.30 -14.23 3.85
C PHE A 205 -5.13 -12.77 3.45
N SER A 206 -6.26 -12.08 3.29
CA SER A 206 -6.31 -10.66 2.96
C SER A 206 -7.20 -9.96 3.98
N PHE A 207 -6.73 -8.85 4.54
CA PHE A 207 -7.48 -8.08 5.53
C PHE A 207 -7.19 -6.60 5.42
N THR A 208 -8.18 -5.79 5.82
CA THR A 208 -8.05 -4.34 5.84
C THR A 208 -7.51 -3.88 7.19
N LEU A 209 -6.51 -3.01 7.16
CA LEU A 209 -6.03 -2.22 8.29
C LEU A 209 -6.47 -0.77 8.14
N GLN A 210 -6.69 -0.09 9.25
CA GLN A 210 -6.95 1.34 9.31
C GLN A 210 -5.91 2.01 10.22
N ALA A 211 -5.25 3.04 9.69
CA ALA A 211 -4.34 3.88 10.46
C ALA A 211 -5.09 4.64 11.55
N PRO A 212 -4.58 4.68 12.79
CA PRO A 212 -5.06 5.60 13.82
C PRO A 212 -4.95 7.05 13.38
N THR A 213 -5.69 7.95 14.03
CA THR A 213 -5.62 9.40 13.74
C THR A 213 -4.40 10.06 14.36
N ALA A 214 -3.87 9.48 15.44
CA ALA A 214 -2.65 9.96 16.07
C ALA A 214 -1.42 9.51 15.25
N PRO A 215 -0.44 10.40 14.99
CA PRO A 215 0.83 10.02 14.40
C PRO A 215 1.59 9.05 15.32
N GLY A 216 2.31 8.10 14.71
CA GLY A 216 3.04 7.09 15.47
C GLY A 216 3.35 5.85 14.64
N THR A 217 4.04 4.88 15.25
CA THR A 217 4.24 3.56 14.66
C THR A 217 3.44 2.55 15.47
N TYR A 218 2.52 1.87 14.79
CA TYR A 218 1.62 0.89 15.37
C TYR A 218 2.00 -0.49 14.88
N ARG A 219 1.87 -1.48 15.76
CA ARG A 219 2.17 -2.88 15.46
C ARG A 219 0.90 -3.70 15.54
N LEU A 220 0.73 -4.60 14.58
CA LEU A 220 -0.21 -5.71 14.67
C LEU A 220 0.57 -7.01 14.55
N SER A 221 0.64 -7.77 15.63
CA SER A 221 1.15 -9.14 15.61
C SER A 221 -0.01 -10.11 15.46
N ILE A 222 0.18 -11.13 14.65
CA ILE A 222 -0.84 -12.15 14.40
C ILE A 222 -0.26 -13.55 14.56
N ARG A 223 -1.14 -14.52 14.78
CA ARG A 223 -0.79 -15.93 14.75
C ARG A 223 -1.94 -16.74 14.13
N PRO A 224 -1.65 -17.75 13.32
CA PRO A 224 -2.69 -18.63 12.78
C PRO A 224 -3.28 -19.53 13.87
N LEU A 225 -4.56 -19.85 13.75
CA LEU A 225 -5.25 -20.80 14.62
C LEU A 225 -6.29 -21.61 13.83
N ILE A 226 -6.69 -22.74 14.39
CA ILE A 226 -7.91 -23.45 14.02
C ILE A 226 -9.01 -23.07 15.00
N GLU A 227 -10.07 -22.44 14.49
CA GLU A 227 -11.13 -21.88 15.32
C GLU A 227 -11.83 -22.96 16.13
N GLY A 228 -11.93 -22.75 17.44
CA GLY A 228 -12.49 -23.72 18.38
C GLY A 228 -11.59 -24.93 18.68
N SER A 229 -10.32 -24.92 18.24
CA SER A 229 -9.38 -26.02 18.50
C SER A 229 -8.09 -25.54 19.15
N ALA A 230 -7.18 -24.92 18.39
CA ALA A 230 -5.84 -24.58 18.89
C ALA A 230 -5.16 -23.50 18.04
N TRP A 231 -4.23 -22.77 18.65
CA TRP A 231 -3.27 -21.93 17.94
C TRP A 231 -2.22 -22.80 17.23
N LEU A 232 -1.91 -22.46 15.98
CA LEU A 232 -0.88 -23.12 15.18
C LEU A 232 0.49 -22.51 15.47
N GLU A 233 1.53 -22.88 14.75
CA GLU A 233 2.89 -22.41 14.96
C GLU A 233 3.02 -20.88 14.92
N ASP A 234 3.91 -20.35 15.76
CA ASP A 234 4.24 -18.92 15.80
C ASP A 234 5.53 -18.65 15.03
N TYR A 235 5.43 -17.86 13.97
CA TYR A 235 6.58 -17.38 13.18
C TYR A 235 6.88 -15.90 13.44
N GLY A 236 6.27 -15.29 14.46
CA GLY A 236 6.47 -13.88 14.79
C GLY A 236 5.99 -12.95 13.69
N VAL A 237 4.85 -13.26 13.05
CA VAL A 237 4.33 -12.50 11.91
C VAL A 237 3.64 -11.22 12.40
N PHE A 238 4.02 -10.08 11.81
CA PHE A 238 3.44 -8.78 12.17
C PHE A 238 3.43 -7.79 11.00
N TRP A 239 2.75 -6.66 11.20
CA TRP A 239 2.87 -5.44 10.40
C TRP A 239 3.25 -4.26 11.29
N TYR A 240 4.13 -3.41 10.78
CA TYR A 240 4.22 -2.03 11.19
C TYR A 240 3.38 -1.15 10.29
N VAL A 241 2.59 -0.27 10.89
CA VAL A 241 1.87 0.82 10.24
C VAL A 241 2.38 2.13 10.83
N THR A 242 3.09 2.92 10.04
CA THR A 242 3.55 4.25 10.44
C THR A 242 2.53 5.28 9.98
N VAL A 243 2.10 6.16 10.87
CA VAL A 243 1.16 7.25 10.58
C VAL A 243 1.93 8.58 10.61
N ARG A 244 1.83 9.35 9.53
CA ARG A 244 2.47 10.67 9.37
C ARG A 244 1.47 11.74 8.95
#